data_AF-A0A6P5L7X6-F1
#
_entry.id   AF-A0A6P5L7X6-F1
#
_cell.length_a   1.000
_cell.length_b   1.000
_cell.length_c   1.000
_cell.angle_alpha   90.00
_cell.angle_beta   90.00
_cell.angle_gamma   90.00
#
_symmetry.space_group_name_H-M   'P 1'
#
loop_
_entity.id
_entity.type
_entity.pdbx_description
1 polymer ?
#
loop_
_entity_poly.entity_id
_entity_poly.type
_entity_poly.pdbx_seq_one_letter_code
_entity_poly.pdbx_strand_id
1 'polypeptide(L)'
;MYACKKLEKKRIKKRKGEAMALNEKQILEKVNSRFVVSLAYAYETKDALCLVLTLMNGGDLKFHIYHMGEAGFEETRAVFYAAEICCGLEDLHRERIVYRDLKPENILLDDHGHIRISDLGLAVYVPEGQTMKGRVGTVGYMAPEVVKNERYTFSPDWWALGCLLYEMIEGQSPFQQRKKKIKREEVERLVKEVAEEYSGKFSSKARSLCTSLLCKDPRERLGCRGGGAQEVKEHPIFKRINFKRLEAGMLEPPFKPDPQAIYCKDVLDIEQFSTVKGVELESTDNDFYQKFATGSVPIPWQNEMIETECFKELNIFNMDGTVPPDLDWKGLPSPQPKKGLLQRLFSRQRTVAGTAATVRKSPPPASSPEGLTPTPGWR
;
A
#
# COMPACT_ATOMS: atom_id res chain seq x y z
N MET A 1 4.26 -8.04 11.91
CA MET A 1 4.60 -8.53 10.56
C MET A 1 4.25 -7.45 9.55
N TYR A 2 5.00 -7.32 8.45
CA TYR A 2 4.81 -6.28 7.43
C TYR A 2 4.91 -6.81 6.01
N ALA A 3 4.35 -6.07 5.05
CA ALA A 3 4.59 -6.23 3.62
C ALA A 3 5.71 -5.27 3.16
N CYS A 4 6.58 -5.70 2.25
CA CYS A 4 7.66 -4.85 1.71
C CYS A 4 7.45 -4.60 0.21
N LYS A 5 6.90 -3.44 -0.16
CA LYS A 5 6.78 -3.01 -1.57
C LYS A 5 8.16 -2.55 -2.05
N LYS A 6 8.75 -3.29 -2.98
CA LYS A 6 10.06 -2.97 -3.58
C LYS A 6 9.88 -2.28 -4.93
N LEU A 7 10.47 -1.10 -5.07
CA LEU A 7 10.48 -0.32 -6.29
C LEU A 7 11.91 -0.32 -6.87
N GLU A 8 12.12 -1.06 -7.96
CA GLU A 8 13.45 -1.16 -8.60
C GLU A 8 13.92 0.21 -9.13
N LYS A 9 15.10 0.67 -8.67
CA LYS A 9 15.66 1.99 -9.02
C LYS A 9 15.80 2.20 -10.52
N LYS A 10 16.31 1.20 -11.24
CA LYS A 10 16.45 1.24 -12.71
C LYS A 10 15.09 1.34 -13.43
N ARG A 11 14.04 0.72 -12.89
CA ARG A 11 12.68 0.82 -13.46
C ARG A 11 12.08 2.20 -13.22
N ILE A 12 12.27 2.76 -12.03
CA ILE A 12 11.85 4.13 -11.71
C ILE A 12 12.49 5.10 -12.71
N LYS A 13 13.83 5.07 -12.84
CA LYS A 13 14.57 5.95 -13.77
C LYS A 13 14.12 5.79 -15.23
N LYS A 14 13.98 4.53 -15.70
CA LYS A 14 13.50 4.25 -17.06
C LYS A 14 12.12 4.84 -17.35
N ARG A 15 11.23 4.87 -16.35
CA ARG A 15 9.85 5.35 -16.49
C ARG A 15 9.66 6.80 -16.04
N LYS A 16 10.72 7.47 -15.56
CA LYS A 16 10.64 8.80 -14.93
C LYS A 16 9.60 8.83 -13.81
N GLY A 17 9.62 7.79 -12.96
CA GLY A 17 8.63 7.53 -11.92
C GLY A 17 8.97 8.14 -10.54
N GLU A 18 9.99 8.98 -10.44
CA GLU A 18 10.54 9.50 -9.18
C GLU A 18 9.48 10.28 -8.40
N ALA A 19 8.79 11.21 -9.07
CA ALA A 19 7.75 12.03 -8.46
C ALA A 19 6.57 11.18 -7.95
N MET A 20 6.18 10.14 -8.69
CA MET A 20 5.10 9.24 -8.32
C MET A 20 5.46 8.42 -7.07
N ALA A 21 6.67 7.86 -7.03
CA ALA A 21 7.16 7.09 -5.88
C ALA A 21 7.30 7.96 -4.62
N LEU A 22 7.83 9.18 -4.77
CA LEU A 22 7.94 10.12 -3.65
C LEU A 22 6.57 10.57 -3.14
N ASN A 23 5.64 10.85 -4.05
CA ASN A 23 4.27 11.25 -3.72
C ASN A 23 3.52 10.14 -2.97
N GLU A 24 3.59 8.89 -3.42
CA GLU A 24 3.00 7.75 -2.71
C GLU A 24 3.52 7.68 -1.27
N LYS A 25 4.85 7.75 -1.11
CA LYS A 25 5.52 7.70 0.19
C LYS A 25 5.06 8.84 1.10
N GLN A 26 5.05 10.08 0.60
CA GLN A 26 4.67 11.26 1.38
C GLN A 26 3.20 11.23 1.83
N ILE A 27 2.31 10.76 0.97
CA ILE A 27 0.90 10.60 1.32
C ILE A 27 0.75 9.52 2.41
N LEU A 28 1.42 8.38 2.25
CA LEU A 28 1.38 7.29 3.24
C LEU A 28 1.99 7.68 4.60
N GLU A 29 2.99 8.57 4.64
CA GLU A 29 3.52 9.11 5.91
C GLU A 29 2.52 10.01 6.63
N LYS A 30 1.66 10.72 5.88
CA LYS A 30 0.71 11.68 6.44
C LYS A 30 -0.59 11.01 6.88
N VAL A 31 -1.06 10.00 6.16
CA VAL A 31 -2.37 9.38 6.39
C VAL A 31 -2.28 8.38 7.56
N ASN A 32 -3.12 8.59 8.57
CA ASN A 32 -3.32 7.65 9.66
C ASN A 32 -4.80 7.23 9.71
N SER A 33 -5.13 6.14 9.02
CA SER A 33 -6.49 5.59 8.95
C SER A 33 -6.46 4.08 9.14
N ARG A 34 -7.51 3.52 9.77
CA ARG A 34 -7.70 2.06 9.81
C ARG A 34 -8.01 1.50 8.41
N PHE A 35 -8.58 2.30 7.52
CA PHE A 35 -9.08 1.85 6.21
C PHE A 35 -8.09 2.13 5.07
N VAL A 36 -6.87 2.57 5.39
CA VAL A 36 -5.76 2.77 4.44
C VAL A 36 -4.54 2.02 4.99
N VAL A 37 -3.74 1.40 4.12
CA VAL A 37 -2.48 0.76 4.55
C VAL A 37 -1.53 1.82 5.14
N SER A 38 -0.90 1.51 6.26
CA SER A 38 0.04 2.40 6.93
C SER A 38 1.47 2.11 6.50
N LEU A 39 2.29 3.15 6.35
CA LEU A 39 3.73 3.03 6.12
C LEU A 39 4.47 3.08 7.45
N ALA A 40 5.20 2.01 7.78
CA ALA A 40 6.03 1.95 8.98
C ALA A 40 7.48 2.38 8.72
N TYR A 41 8.03 2.05 7.55
CA TYR A 41 9.42 2.38 7.21
C TYR A 41 9.59 2.67 5.71
N ALA A 42 10.43 3.65 5.39
CA ALA A 42 10.91 3.91 4.04
C ALA A 42 12.43 3.89 4.00
N TYR A 43 13.02 2.99 3.22
CA TYR A 43 14.48 2.84 3.12
C TYR A 43 14.93 2.48 1.72
N GLU A 44 16.24 2.52 1.47
CA GLU A 44 16.83 2.10 0.21
C GLU A 44 17.76 0.89 0.36
N THR A 45 17.94 0.18 -0.75
CA THR A 45 18.94 -0.86 -0.94
C THR A 45 19.81 -0.49 -2.15
N LYS A 46 20.77 -1.34 -2.49
CA LYS A 46 21.58 -1.15 -3.70
C LYS A 46 20.71 -0.99 -4.96
N ASP A 47 19.66 -1.79 -5.10
CA ASP A 47 18.90 -1.91 -6.36
C ASP A 47 17.44 -1.42 -6.28
N ALA A 48 16.91 -1.17 -5.08
CA ALA A 48 15.50 -0.82 -4.89
C ALA A 48 15.27 0.20 -3.76
N LEU A 49 14.17 0.95 -3.89
CA LEU A 49 13.53 1.68 -2.80
C LEU A 49 12.45 0.78 -2.16
N CYS A 50 12.32 0.82 -0.84
CA CYS A 50 11.46 -0.08 -0.09
C CYS A 50 10.47 0.69 0.77
N LEU A 51 9.18 0.35 0.66
CA LEU A 51 8.11 0.79 1.56
C LEU A 51 7.67 -0.41 2.40
N VAL A 52 7.78 -0.30 3.71
CA VAL A 52 7.32 -1.30 4.67
C VAL A 52 5.92 -0.92 5.11
N LEU A 53 4.93 -1.68 4.64
CA LEU A 53 3.51 -1.38 4.75
C LEU A 53 2.80 -2.40 5.64
N THR A 54 1.63 -2.03 6.17
CA THR A 54 0.70 -2.96 6.80
C THR A 54 0.54 -4.23 5.94
N LEU A 55 0.74 -5.39 6.55
CA LEU A 55 0.54 -6.68 5.87
C LEU A 55 -0.95 -7.00 5.78
N MET A 56 -1.41 -7.28 4.55
CA MET A 56 -2.80 -7.62 4.24
C MET A 56 -2.84 -9.04 3.63
N ASN A 57 -2.88 -10.05 4.49
CA ASN A 57 -2.75 -11.47 4.12
C ASN A 57 -3.97 -12.04 3.39
N GLY A 58 -5.12 -11.41 3.54
CA GLY A 58 -6.37 -11.87 2.95
C GLY A 58 -6.45 -11.68 1.44
N GLY A 59 -5.42 -11.13 0.77
CA GLY A 59 -5.40 -10.90 -0.67
C GLY A 59 -6.25 -9.70 -1.10
N ASP A 60 -6.34 -9.49 -2.42
CA ASP A 60 -7.05 -8.35 -3.01
C ASP A 60 -8.50 -8.70 -3.40
N LEU A 61 -9.39 -7.70 -3.46
CA LEU A 61 -10.80 -7.92 -3.81
C LEU A 61 -10.97 -8.51 -5.22
N LYS A 62 -10.05 -8.28 -6.17
CA LYS A 62 -10.14 -8.92 -7.49
C LYS A 62 -10.04 -10.44 -7.36
N PHE A 63 -9.12 -10.94 -6.55
CA PHE A 63 -9.02 -12.38 -6.30
C PHE A 63 -10.34 -12.91 -5.73
N HIS A 64 -10.87 -12.25 -4.70
CA HIS A 64 -12.12 -12.64 -4.05
C HIS A 64 -13.33 -12.62 -4.99
N ILE A 65 -13.50 -11.56 -5.80
CA ILE A 65 -14.64 -11.43 -6.72
C ILE A 65 -14.60 -12.52 -7.80
N TYR A 66 -13.41 -12.91 -8.26
CA TYR A 66 -13.27 -13.63 -9.52
C TYR A 66 -12.77 -15.07 -9.44
N HIS A 67 -12.22 -15.48 -8.29
CA HIS A 67 -11.58 -16.77 -8.10
C HIS A 67 -12.10 -17.55 -6.87
N MET A 68 -13.01 -16.98 -6.08
CA MET A 68 -13.63 -17.65 -4.93
C MET A 68 -15.03 -18.23 -5.24
N GLY A 69 -15.11 -19.09 -6.25
CA GLY A 69 -16.36 -19.74 -6.65
C GLY A 69 -17.12 -18.98 -7.74
N GLU A 70 -18.42 -18.77 -7.54
CA GLU A 70 -19.22 -17.94 -8.46
C GLU A 70 -18.75 -16.49 -8.38
N ALA A 71 -18.70 -15.80 -9.53
CA ALA A 71 -18.24 -14.42 -9.56
C ALA A 71 -19.19 -13.47 -8.82
N GLY A 72 -18.58 -12.56 -8.04
CA GLY A 72 -19.29 -11.60 -7.20
C GLY A 72 -19.47 -12.10 -5.75
N PHE A 73 -20.16 -11.29 -4.96
CA PHE A 73 -20.43 -11.50 -3.54
C PHE A 73 -21.92 -11.43 -3.27
N GLU A 74 -22.32 -12.00 -2.13
CA GLU A 74 -23.61 -11.65 -1.53
C GLU A 74 -23.64 -10.16 -1.17
N GLU A 75 -24.82 -9.55 -1.30
CA GLU A 75 -25.03 -8.11 -1.07
C GLU A 75 -24.54 -7.68 0.32
N THR A 76 -24.75 -8.49 1.36
CA THR A 76 -24.29 -8.19 2.73
C THR A 76 -22.77 -7.97 2.78
N ARG A 77 -21.99 -8.79 2.08
CA ARG A 77 -20.52 -8.68 2.02
C ARG A 77 -20.08 -7.46 1.22
N ALA A 78 -20.69 -7.24 0.05
CA ALA A 78 -20.41 -6.07 -0.79
C ALA A 78 -20.72 -4.76 -0.06
N VAL A 79 -21.84 -4.68 0.66
CA VAL A 79 -22.25 -3.50 1.44
C VAL A 79 -21.31 -3.25 2.62
N PHE A 80 -20.86 -4.30 3.31
CA PHE A 80 -19.88 -4.15 4.40
C PHE A 80 -18.57 -3.53 3.89
N TYR A 81 -18.00 -4.08 2.81
CA TYR A 81 -16.77 -3.53 2.22
C TYR A 81 -16.97 -2.13 1.65
N ALA A 82 -18.10 -1.85 1.00
CA ALA A 82 -18.41 -0.50 0.52
C ALA A 82 -18.49 0.53 1.66
N ALA A 83 -18.98 0.13 2.84
CA ALA A 83 -19.00 0.98 4.03
C ALA A 83 -17.59 1.27 4.56
N GLU A 84 -16.71 0.27 4.63
CA GLU A 84 -15.30 0.46 5.03
C GLU A 84 -14.54 1.32 4.02
N ILE A 85 -14.74 1.10 2.71
CA ILE A 85 -14.14 1.90 1.65
C ILE A 85 -14.64 3.34 1.75
N CYS A 86 -15.93 3.56 2.04
CA CYS A 86 -16.49 4.90 2.25
C CYS A 86 -15.77 5.64 3.41
N CYS A 87 -15.49 4.96 4.53
CA CYS A 87 -14.70 5.54 5.62
C CYS A 87 -13.25 5.83 5.20
N GLY A 88 -12.61 4.94 4.44
CA GLY A 88 -11.26 5.19 3.92
C GLY A 88 -11.18 6.39 2.97
N LEU A 89 -12.17 6.54 2.09
CA LEU A 89 -12.28 7.71 1.22
C LEU A 89 -12.53 8.99 2.03
N GLU A 90 -13.39 8.93 3.04
CA GLU A 90 -13.63 10.07 3.94
C GLU A 90 -12.36 10.52 4.65
N ASP A 91 -11.55 9.59 5.17
CA ASP A 91 -10.29 9.92 5.84
C ASP A 91 -9.29 10.56 4.87
N LEU A 92 -9.18 10.06 3.64
CA LEU A 92 -8.35 10.68 2.61
C LEU A 92 -8.85 12.08 2.23
N HIS A 93 -10.16 12.24 2.02
CA HIS A 93 -10.77 13.51 1.64
C HIS A 93 -10.66 14.56 2.74
N ARG A 94 -10.72 14.14 4.02
CA ARG A 94 -10.48 14.99 5.20
C ARG A 94 -9.06 15.56 5.19
N GLU A 95 -8.08 14.76 4.76
CA GLU A 95 -6.70 15.20 4.54
C GLU A 95 -6.49 15.91 3.19
N ARG A 96 -7.58 16.22 2.48
CA ARG A 96 -7.61 16.87 1.17
C ARG A 96 -6.90 16.07 0.08
N ILE A 97 -6.88 14.75 0.20
CA ILE A 97 -6.27 13.85 -0.79
C ILE A 97 -7.38 13.19 -1.62
N VAL A 98 -7.29 13.29 -2.94
CA VAL A 98 -8.11 12.47 -3.85
C VAL A 98 -7.32 11.24 -4.27
N TYR A 99 -7.94 10.06 -4.25
CA TYR A 99 -7.26 8.78 -4.42
C TYR A 99 -7.05 8.39 -5.90
N ARG A 100 -8.07 8.55 -6.74
CA ARG A 100 -8.04 8.41 -8.23
C ARG A 100 -7.76 7.02 -8.81
N ASP A 101 -7.56 5.98 -7.99
CA ASP A 101 -7.34 4.61 -8.50
C ASP A 101 -8.06 3.53 -7.67
N LEU A 102 -9.29 3.82 -7.23
CA LEU A 102 -10.13 2.83 -6.57
C LEU A 102 -10.61 1.76 -7.56
N LYS A 103 -10.23 0.52 -7.29
CA LYS A 103 -10.53 -0.68 -8.08
C LYS A 103 -10.29 -1.94 -7.23
N PRO A 104 -10.79 -3.13 -7.62
CA PRO A 104 -10.68 -4.34 -6.81
C PRO A 104 -9.24 -4.73 -6.46
N GLU A 105 -8.27 -4.53 -7.36
CA GLU A 105 -6.86 -4.86 -7.12
C GLU A 105 -6.24 -4.07 -5.95
N ASN A 106 -6.76 -2.88 -5.67
CA ASN A 106 -6.16 -1.97 -4.71
C ASN A 106 -6.84 -2.01 -3.34
N ILE A 107 -7.85 -2.87 -3.16
CA ILE A 107 -8.49 -3.10 -1.86
C ILE A 107 -8.06 -4.46 -1.34
N LEU A 108 -7.38 -4.47 -0.20
CA LEU A 108 -6.76 -5.65 0.39
C LEU A 108 -7.46 -6.05 1.68
N LEU A 109 -7.50 -7.34 2.00
CA LEU A 109 -8.08 -7.88 3.23
C LEU A 109 -7.00 -8.24 4.26
N ASP A 110 -7.27 -8.01 5.53
CA ASP A 110 -6.47 -8.54 6.63
C ASP A 110 -6.94 -9.93 7.09
N ASP A 111 -6.26 -10.51 8.09
CA ASP A 111 -6.58 -11.85 8.63
C ASP A 111 -7.95 -11.93 9.33
N HIS A 112 -8.56 -10.79 9.67
CA HIS A 112 -9.87 -10.70 10.30
C HIS A 112 -10.98 -10.46 9.28
N GLY A 113 -10.63 -10.15 8.03
CA GLY A 113 -11.56 -9.89 6.94
C GLY A 113 -11.92 -8.43 6.74
N HIS A 114 -11.27 -7.50 7.45
CA HIS A 114 -11.41 -6.06 7.22
C HIS A 114 -10.61 -5.62 6.01
N ILE A 115 -11.10 -4.60 5.28
CA ILE A 115 -10.38 -4.07 4.12
C ILE A 115 -9.52 -2.86 4.43
N ARG A 116 -8.52 -2.63 3.57
CA ARG A 116 -7.82 -1.35 3.46
C ARG A 116 -7.57 -0.97 2.01
N ILE A 117 -7.65 0.32 1.74
CA ILE A 117 -7.18 0.95 0.50
C ILE A 117 -5.64 0.89 0.47
N SER A 118 -5.09 0.50 -0.68
CA SER A 118 -3.65 0.39 -0.94
C SER A 118 -3.25 1.11 -2.22
N ASP A 119 -1.95 1.14 -2.56
CA ASP A 119 -1.39 1.75 -3.78
C ASP A 119 -1.80 3.21 -4.04
N LEU A 120 -1.18 4.15 -3.32
CA LEU A 120 -1.52 5.59 -3.40
C LEU A 120 -0.68 6.32 -4.46
N GLY A 121 -0.09 5.59 -5.42
CA GLY A 121 0.76 6.17 -6.47
C GLY A 121 0.08 7.24 -7.32
N LEU A 122 -1.23 7.12 -7.53
CA LEU A 122 -2.03 8.12 -8.26
C LEU A 122 -2.76 9.10 -7.36
N ALA A 123 -2.66 8.99 -6.04
CA ALA A 123 -3.31 9.94 -5.13
C ALA A 123 -2.66 11.32 -5.23
N VAL A 124 -3.39 12.39 -4.92
CA VAL A 124 -2.83 13.74 -4.93
C VAL A 124 -3.54 14.66 -3.94
N TYR A 125 -2.79 15.57 -3.35
CA TYR A 125 -3.33 16.64 -2.51
C TYR A 125 -4.05 17.70 -3.36
N VAL A 126 -5.26 18.05 -2.98
CA VAL A 126 -6.09 19.09 -3.59
C VAL A 126 -6.14 20.29 -2.64
N PRO A 127 -5.44 21.40 -2.92
CA PRO A 127 -5.47 22.57 -2.05
C PRO A 127 -6.89 23.06 -1.78
N GLU A 128 -7.10 23.62 -0.59
CA GLU A 128 -8.41 24.17 -0.22
C GLU A 128 -8.85 25.27 -1.19
N GLY A 129 -10.14 25.29 -1.54
CA GLY A 129 -10.71 26.20 -2.53
C GLY A 129 -10.25 25.98 -3.98
N GLN A 130 -9.37 25.00 -4.24
CA GLN A 130 -8.86 24.72 -5.58
C GLN A 130 -9.44 23.44 -6.17
N THR A 131 -9.41 23.39 -7.50
CA THR A 131 -9.68 22.18 -8.29
C THR A 131 -8.42 21.77 -9.04
N MET A 132 -8.35 20.51 -9.39
CA MET A 132 -7.24 19.95 -10.15
C MET A 132 -7.70 19.42 -11.50
N LYS A 133 -6.76 19.16 -12.40
CA LYS A 133 -7.00 18.56 -13.71
C LYS A 133 -5.96 17.47 -13.96
N GLY A 134 -6.40 16.33 -14.46
CA GLY A 134 -5.51 15.23 -14.80
C GLY A 134 -6.29 14.00 -15.23
N ARG A 135 -5.94 13.44 -16.37
CA ARG A 135 -6.57 12.24 -16.94
C ARG A 135 -5.75 10.99 -16.55
N VAL A 136 -5.96 10.53 -15.32
CA VAL A 136 -5.26 9.37 -14.74
C VAL A 136 -6.27 8.42 -14.09
N GLY A 137 -5.85 7.18 -13.87
CA GLY A 137 -6.67 6.12 -13.29
C GLY A 137 -6.83 4.94 -14.25
N THR A 138 -7.48 3.90 -13.77
CA THR A 138 -7.71 2.67 -14.54
C THR A 138 -8.94 2.80 -15.44
N VAL A 139 -8.83 2.36 -16.70
CA VAL A 139 -9.94 2.35 -17.68
C VAL A 139 -11.11 1.54 -17.11
N GLY A 140 -12.33 2.08 -17.23
CA GLY A 140 -13.55 1.51 -16.62
C GLY A 140 -13.87 2.04 -15.22
N TYR A 141 -12.88 2.55 -14.47
CA TYR A 141 -13.06 3.16 -13.15
C TYR A 141 -12.90 4.69 -13.18
N MET A 142 -12.27 5.24 -14.22
CA MET A 142 -12.22 6.69 -14.42
C MET A 142 -13.62 7.28 -14.59
N ALA A 143 -13.95 8.29 -13.78
CA ALA A 143 -15.21 9.01 -13.86
C ALA A 143 -15.35 9.81 -15.17
N PRO A 144 -16.60 10.14 -15.60
CA PRO A 144 -16.83 10.87 -16.84
C PRO A 144 -16.06 12.18 -16.95
N GLU A 145 -15.99 12.97 -15.87
CA GLU A 145 -15.25 14.24 -15.82
C GLU A 145 -13.73 14.04 -15.98
N VAL A 146 -13.19 12.89 -15.52
CA VAL A 146 -11.77 12.53 -15.72
C VAL A 146 -11.52 12.16 -17.17
N VAL A 147 -12.40 11.35 -17.77
CA VAL A 147 -12.31 10.93 -19.18
C VAL A 147 -12.40 12.14 -20.12
N LYS A 148 -13.29 13.10 -19.82
CA LYS A 148 -13.47 14.38 -20.52
C LYS A 148 -12.36 15.40 -20.23
N ASN A 149 -11.43 15.10 -19.32
CA ASN A 149 -10.34 15.97 -18.92
C ASN A 149 -10.83 17.33 -18.37
N GLU A 150 -11.91 17.28 -17.59
CA GLU A 150 -12.49 18.40 -16.86
C GLU A 150 -11.77 18.59 -15.50
N ARG A 151 -12.06 19.71 -14.82
CA ARG A 151 -11.54 19.98 -13.49
C ARG A 151 -12.40 19.27 -12.45
N TYR A 152 -11.77 18.70 -11.42
CA TYR A 152 -12.46 17.96 -10.36
C TYR A 152 -11.77 18.14 -9.00
N THR A 153 -12.44 17.67 -7.95
CA THR A 153 -11.90 17.53 -6.59
C THR A 153 -11.92 16.06 -6.19
N PHE A 154 -12.97 15.60 -5.49
CA PHE A 154 -13.09 14.25 -4.93
C PHE A 154 -14.12 13.38 -5.65
N SER A 155 -14.89 13.96 -6.57
CA SER A 155 -15.94 13.27 -7.31
C SER A 155 -15.51 11.97 -8.02
N PRO A 156 -14.25 11.81 -8.51
CA PRO A 156 -13.84 10.55 -9.12
C PRO A 156 -13.83 9.36 -8.16
N ASP A 157 -13.57 9.59 -6.87
CA ASP A 157 -13.49 8.50 -5.89
C ASP A 157 -14.89 7.93 -5.58
N TRP A 158 -15.90 8.79 -5.48
CA TRP A 158 -17.29 8.37 -5.29
C TRP A 158 -17.85 7.61 -6.49
N TRP A 159 -17.48 8.03 -7.71
CA TRP A 159 -17.78 7.27 -8.92
C TRP A 159 -17.16 5.87 -8.87
N ALA A 160 -15.88 5.79 -8.53
CA ALA A 160 -15.15 4.53 -8.47
C ALA A 160 -15.69 3.60 -7.36
N LEU A 161 -16.21 4.15 -6.25
CA LEU A 161 -16.97 3.38 -5.25
C LEU A 161 -18.23 2.76 -5.85
N GLY A 162 -18.95 3.50 -6.71
CA GLY A 162 -20.08 2.99 -7.47
C GLY A 162 -19.70 1.84 -8.42
N CYS A 163 -18.60 2.00 -9.17
CA CYS A 163 -18.07 0.93 -10.04
C CYS A 163 -17.71 -0.31 -9.23
N LEU A 164 -17.02 -0.14 -8.10
CA LEU A 164 -16.56 -1.24 -7.27
C LEU A 164 -17.71 -1.96 -6.57
N LEU A 165 -18.71 -1.24 -6.04
CA LEU A 165 -19.93 -1.85 -5.48
C LEU A 165 -20.69 -2.66 -6.53
N TYR A 166 -20.84 -2.11 -7.74
CA TYR A 166 -21.46 -2.82 -8.86
C TYR A 166 -20.72 -4.12 -9.13
N GLU A 167 -19.40 -4.06 -9.27
CA GLU A 167 -18.58 -5.22 -9.63
C GLU A 167 -18.54 -6.28 -8.52
N MET A 168 -18.57 -5.87 -7.25
CA MET A 168 -18.70 -6.77 -6.12
C MET A 168 -20.02 -7.55 -6.15
N ILE A 169 -21.14 -6.96 -6.58
CA ILE A 169 -22.44 -7.64 -6.61
C ILE A 169 -22.62 -8.44 -7.90
N GLU A 170 -22.33 -7.83 -9.05
CA GLU A 170 -22.59 -8.43 -10.36
C GLU A 170 -21.53 -9.50 -10.71
N GLY A 171 -20.30 -9.35 -10.21
CA GLY A 171 -19.16 -10.18 -10.60
C GLY A 171 -18.56 -9.81 -11.97
N GLN A 172 -18.81 -8.58 -12.44
CA GLN A 172 -18.17 -7.97 -13.62
C GLN A 172 -18.25 -6.44 -13.55
N SER A 173 -17.36 -5.74 -14.26
CA SER A 173 -17.37 -4.27 -14.34
C SER A 173 -18.61 -3.76 -15.10
N PRO A 174 -19.20 -2.61 -14.70
CA PRO A 174 -20.39 -2.03 -15.34
C PRO A 174 -20.16 -1.62 -16.81
N PHE A 175 -18.91 -1.37 -17.22
CA PHE A 175 -18.57 -0.90 -18.56
C PHE A 175 -17.61 -1.84 -19.31
N GLN A 176 -17.20 -2.96 -18.69
CA GLN A 176 -16.25 -3.90 -19.29
C GLN A 176 -16.55 -5.36 -18.90
N GLN A 177 -16.98 -6.16 -19.87
CA GLN A 177 -17.22 -7.59 -19.66
C GLN A 177 -15.89 -8.38 -19.60
N ARG A 178 -15.72 -9.25 -18.59
CA ARG A 178 -14.47 -9.96 -18.23
C ARG A 178 -13.81 -10.77 -19.36
N LYS A 179 -14.54 -11.17 -20.40
CA LYS A 179 -14.03 -11.99 -21.51
C LYS A 179 -14.04 -11.29 -22.87
N LYS A 180 -14.52 -10.05 -22.94
CA LYS A 180 -14.53 -9.28 -24.18
C LYS A 180 -13.38 -8.30 -24.19
N LYS A 181 -12.48 -8.43 -25.17
CA LYS A 181 -11.48 -7.41 -25.46
C LYS A 181 -12.19 -6.22 -26.11
N ILE A 182 -12.61 -5.28 -25.28
CA ILE A 182 -13.19 -4.01 -25.71
C ILE A 182 -12.05 -3.00 -25.84
N LYS A 183 -12.05 -2.20 -26.92
CA LYS A 183 -11.07 -1.12 -27.09
C LYS A 183 -11.27 -0.05 -26.02
N ARG A 184 -10.19 0.60 -25.61
CA ARG A 184 -10.21 1.65 -24.58
C ARG A 184 -11.23 2.76 -24.92
N GLU A 185 -11.25 3.19 -26.17
CA GLU A 185 -12.10 4.29 -26.65
C GLU A 185 -13.59 3.94 -26.52
N GLU A 186 -13.94 2.66 -26.70
CA GLU A 186 -15.31 2.18 -26.54
C GLU A 186 -15.71 2.14 -25.07
N VAL A 187 -14.85 1.65 -24.17
CA VAL A 187 -15.12 1.71 -22.71
C VAL A 187 -15.31 3.17 -22.26
N GLU A 188 -14.48 4.09 -22.75
CA GLU A 188 -14.61 5.51 -22.46
C GLU A 188 -15.90 6.12 -23.02
N ARG A 189 -16.38 5.66 -24.18
CA ARG A 189 -17.70 6.05 -24.72
C ARG A 189 -18.83 5.55 -23.83
N LEU A 190 -18.80 4.27 -23.42
CA LEU A 190 -19.79 3.68 -22.52
C LEU A 190 -19.88 4.45 -21.19
N VAL A 191 -18.75 4.77 -20.58
CA VAL A 191 -18.68 5.57 -19.35
C VAL A 191 -19.38 6.93 -19.51
N LYS A 192 -19.22 7.59 -20.67
CA LYS A 192 -19.79 8.92 -20.93
C LYS A 192 -21.29 8.90 -21.27
N GLU A 193 -21.76 7.88 -21.96
CA GLU A 193 -23.05 7.93 -22.67
C GLU A 193 -24.06 6.89 -22.21
N VAL A 194 -23.60 5.71 -21.79
CA VAL A 194 -24.47 4.56 -21.57
C VAL A 194 -24.78 4.40 -20.08
N ALA A 195 -26.05 4.25 -19.75
CA ALA A 195 -26.48 3.89 -18.41
C ALA A 195 -26.12 2.44 -18.11
N GLU A 196 -25.71 2.18 -16.88
CA GLU A 196 -25.39 0.84 -16.42
C GLU A 196 -26.64 -0.06 -16.33
N GLU A 197 -26.48 -1.34 -16.64
CA GLU A 197 -27.55 -2.34 -16.56
C GLU A 197 -27.42 -3.15 -15.27
N TYR A 198 -28.53 -3.49 -14.62
CA TYR A 198 -28.52 -4.23 -13.35
C TYR A 198 -29.25 -5.56 -13.50
N SER A 199 -28.59 -6.66 -13.16
CA SER A 199 -29.23 -7.98 -13.12
C SER A 199 -30.17 -8.12 -11.91
N GLY A 200 -30.75 -9.32 -11.76
CA GLY A 200 -31.54 -9.71 -10.59
C GLY A 200 -30.72 -9.84 -9.29
N LYS A 201 -29.38 -9.74 -9.35
CA LYS A 201 -28.51 -9.80 -8.15
C LYS A 201 -28.63 -8.56 -7.25
N PHE A 202 -29.12 -7.43 -7.78
CA PHE A 202 -29.23 -6.18 -7.04
C PHE A 202 -30.59 -6.04 -6.35
N SER A 203 -30.59 -5.80 -5.04
CA SER A 203 -31.78 -5.28 -4.37
C SER A 203 -32.13 -3.87 -4.88
N SER A 204 -33.37 -3.43 -4.62
CA SER A 204 -33.79 -2.05 -4.94
C SER A 204 -32.89 -1.01 -4.30
N LYS A 205 -32.39 -1.27 -3.08
CA LYS A 205 -31.48 -0.38 -2.37
C LYS A 205 -30.08 -0.40 -2.96
N ALA A 206 -29.56 -1.56 -3.37
CA ALA A 206 -28.24 -1.66 -3.96
C ALA A 206 -28.19 -0.95 -5.30
N ARG A 207 -29.21 -1.17 -6.15
CA ARG A 207 -29.41 -0.43 -7.39
C ARG A 207 -29.48 1.08 -7.15
N SER A 208 -30.29 1.53 -6.18
CA SER A 208 -30.42 2.95 -5.83
C SER A 208 -29.08 3.59 -5.45
N LEU A 209 -28.26 2.91 -4.62
CA LEU A 209 -26.95 3.42 -4.25
C LEU A 209 -26.01 3.49 -5.45
N CYS A 210 -25.89 2.39 -6.21
CA CYS A 210 -25.04 2.33 -7.40
C CYS A 210 -25.41 3.43 -8.41
N THR A 211 -26.69 3.59 -8.75
CA THR A 211 -27.14 4.63 -9.69
C THR A 211 -26.83 6.04 -9.17
N SER A 212 -26.93 6.27 -7.86
CA SER A 212 -26.63 7.58 -7.27
C SER A 212 -25.12 7.91 -7.28
N LEU A 213 -24.26 6.91 -7.10
CA LEU A 213 -22.80 7.03 -7.20
C LEU A 213 -22.31 7.07 -8.66
N LEU A 214 -22.96 6.34 -9.56
CA LEU A 214 -22.70 6.31 -11.01
C LEU A 214 -23.46 7.41 -11.77
N CYS A 215 -23.92 8.45 -11.06
CA CYS A 215 -24.44 9.65 -11.69
C CYS A 215 -23.32 10.32 -12.51
N LYS A 216 -23.56 10.53 -13.81
CA LYS A 216 -22.54 11.04 -14.73
C LYS A 216 -22.24 12.53 -14.51
N ASP A 217 -23.19 13.32 -14.01
CA ASP A 217 -22.93 14.69 -13.59
C ASP A 217 -22.33 14.69 -12.17
N PRO A 218 -21.07 15.12 -11.98
CA PRO A 218 -20.43 15.12 -10.68
C PRO A 218 -21.13 16.03 -9.66
N ARG A 219 -21.91 17.04 -10.09
CA ARG A 219 -22.63 17.93 -9.16
C ARG A 219 -23.84 17.26 -8.51
N GLU A 220 -24.44 16.32 -9.22
CA GLU A 220 -25.60 15.55 -8.76
C GLU A 220 -25.20 14.19 -8.20
N ARG A 221 -23.92 13.81 -8.27
CA ARG A 221 -23.41 12.54 -7.76
C ARG A 221 -23.46 12.49 -6.23
N LEU A 222 -23.91 11.37 -5.67
CA LEU A 222 -23.91 11.16 -4.23
C LEU A 222 -22.48 11.26 -3.68
N GLY A 223 -22.31 12.01 -2.59
CA GLY A 223 -21.01 12.33 -2.01
C GLY A 223 -20.39 13.63 -2.54
N CYS A 224 -21.03 14.28 -3.51
CA CYS A 224 -20.54 15.51 -4.14
C CYS A 224 -21.48 16.72 -3.97
N ARG A 225 -22.63 16.56 -3.29
CA ARG A 225 -23.67 17.60 -3.16
C ARG A 225 -23.46 18.55 -1.97
N GLY A 226 -22.34 18.42 -1.27
CA GLY A 226 -21.89 19.29 -0.17
C GLY A 226 -21.70 18.60 1.17
N GLY A 227 -22.30 17.44 1.40
CA GLY A 227 -22.17 16.63 2.61
C GLY A 227 -21.09 15.54 2.55
N GLY A 228 -20.47 15.30 1.39
CA GLY A 228 -19.37 14.35 1.28
C GLY A 228 -19.78 12.93 1.66
N ALA A 229 -18.93 12.25 2.44
CA ALA A 229 -19.20 10.89 2.90
C ALA A 229 -20.51 10.77 3.70
N GLN A 230 -20.96 11.82 4.39
CA GLN A 230 -22.19 11.78 5.18
C GLN A 230 -23.41 11.43 4.32
N GLU A 231 -23.51 12.00 3.11
CA GLU A 231 -24.60 11.69 2.17
C GLU A 231 -24.63 10.20 1.80
N VAL A 232 -23.44 9.61 1.64
CA VAL A 232 -23.27 8.20 1.28
C VAL A 232 -23.65 7.32 2.47
N LYS A 233 -23.17 7.65 3.67
CA LYS A 233 -23.44 6.92 4.93
C LYS A 233 -24.93 6.93 5.30
N GLU A 234 -25.66 7.99 4.97
CA GLU A 234 -27.10 8.12 5.23
C GLU A 234 -27.98 7.32 4.25
N HIS A 235 -27.40 6.76 3.17
CA HIS A 235 -28.17 5.98 2.21
C HIS A 235 -28.86 4.76 2.86
N PRO A 236 -30.15 4.47 2.55
CA PRO A 236 -30.94 3.43 3.22
C PRO A 236 -30.39 2.00 3.18
N ILE A 237 -29.41 1.72 2.33
CA ILE A 237 -28.72 0.42 2.30
C ILE A 237 -27.84 0.20 3.53
N PHE A 238 -27.25 1.27 4.08
CA PHE A 238 -26.40 1.20 5.26
C PHE A 238 -27.18 1.32 6.57
N LYS A 239 -28.52 1.27 6.54
CA LYS A 239 -29.38 1.42 7.73
C LYS A 239 -29.00 0.48 8.88
N ARG A 240 -28.44 -0.70 8.58
CA ARG A 240 -28.01 -1.71 9.58
C ARG A 240 -26.56 -1.56 10.01
N ILE A 241 -25.79 -0.66 9.40
CA ILE A 241 -24.39 -0.41 9.73
C ILE A 241 -24.31 0.79 10.67
N ASN A 242 -23.77 0.55 11.87
CA ASN A 242 -23.40 1.63 12.77
C ASN A 242 -21.98 2.10 12.41
N PHE A 243 -21.87 3.21 11.69
CA PHE A 243 -20.58 3.73 11.21
C PHE A 243 -19.60 4.04 12.34
N LYS A 244 -20.05 4.54 13.50
CA LYS A 244 -19.16 4.75 14.65
C LYS A 244 -18.53 3.45 15.16
N ARG A 245 -19.31 2.36 15.19
CA ARG A 245 -18.79 1.03 15.55
C ARG A 245 -17.90 0.44 14.46
N LEU A 246 -18.20 0.70 13.18
CA LEU A 246 -17.36 0.29 12.05
C LEU A 246 -16.00 1.00 12.11
N GLU A 247 -16.00 2.33 12.27
CA GLU A 247 -14.82 3.19 12.45
C GLU A 247 -14.01 2.83 13.70
N ALA A 248 -14.64 2.21 14.71
CA ALA A 248 -13.97 1.67 15.89
C ALA A 248 -13.51 0.21 15.74
N GLY A 249 -13.85 -0.48 14.64
CA GLY A 249 -13.43 -1.86 14.36
C GLY A 249 -14.19 -2.87 15.21
N MET A 250 -15.41 -2.51 15.61
CA MET A 250 -16.26 -3.29 16.52
C MET A 250 -17.36 -4.07 15.81
N LEU A 251 -17.41 -4.00 14.48
CA LEU A 251 -18.33 -4.81 13.67
C LEU A 251 -17.55 -5.97 13.06
N GLU A 252 -18.07 -7.17 13.22
CA GLU A 252 -17.48 -8.38 12.66
C GLU A 252 -17.70 -8.43 11.14
N PRO A 253 -16.64 -8.64 10.33
CA PRO A 253 -16.79 -8.82 8.90
C PRO A 253 -17.63 -10.05 8.54
N PRO A 254 -18.46 -9.98 7.48
CA PRO A 254 -19.29 -11.11 7.05
C PRO A 254 -18.49 -12.26 6.42
N PHE A 255 -17.20 -12.05 6.17
CA PHE A 255 -16.29 -13.06 5.65
C PHE A 255 -14.94 -12.92 6.36
N LYS A 256 -14.44 -14.02 6.90
CA LYS A 256 -13.11 -14.12 7.51
C LYS A 256 -12.23 -15.03 6.64
N PRO A 257 -11.06 -14.58 6.17
CA PRO A 257 -10.11 -15.42 5.44
C PRO A 257 -9.64 -16.61 6.29
N ASP A 258 -9.38 -17.74 5.63
CA ASP A 258 -8.74 -18.91 6.23
C ASP A 258 -7.23 -18.60 6.39
N PRO A 259 -6.69 -18.64 7.63
CA PRO A 259 -5.28 -18.36 7.88
C PRO A 259 -4.32 -19.38 7.24
N GLN A 260 -4.81 -20.54 6.79
CA GLN A 260 -4.00 -21.53 6.06
C GLN A 260 -3.99 -21.33 4.55
N ALA A 261 -4.90 -20.49 4.03
CA ALA A 261 -5.03 -20.24 2.60
C ALA A 261 -4.18 -19.04 2.16
N ILE A 262 -3.67 -19.11 0.93
CA ILE A 262 -2.96 -18.00 0.28
C ILE A 262 -3.87 -17.45 -0.82
N TYR A 263 -4.31 -16.20 -0.64
CA TYR A 263 -5.27 -15.52 -1.53
C TYR A 263 -4.58 -14.74 -2.65
N CYS A 264 -3.70 -15.38 -3.40
CA CYS A 264 -3.07 -14.79 -4.57
C CYS A 264 -2.78 -15.84 -5.65
N LYS A 265 -2.34 -15.39 -6.82
CA LYS A 265 -1.87 -16.30 -7.87
C LYS A 265 -0.55 -16.94 -7.46
N ASP A 266 -0.31 -18.15 -7.96
CA ASP A 266 0.98 -18.82 -7.79
C ASP A 266 2.12 -17.99 -8.36
N VAL A 267 3.29 -18.05 -7.71
CA VAL A 267 4.48 -17.28 -8.09
C VAL A 267 4.88 -17.49 -9.55
N LEU A 268 4.65 -18.70 -10.07
CA LEU A 268 4.94 -19.05 -11.47
C LEU A 268 3.99 -18.40 -12.48
N ASP A 269 2.78 -18.02 -12.05
CA ASP A 269 1.76 -17.36 -12.88
C ASP A 269 1.86 -15.83 -12.83
N ILE A 270 2.77 -15.29 -12.00
CA ILE A 270 3.03 -13.86 -11.92
C ILE A 270 4.03 -13.50 -13.01
N GLU A 271 3.59 -12.69 -13.97
CA GLU A 271 4.44 -12.21 -15.07
C GLU A 271 5.69 -11.50 -14.54
N GLN A 272 6.87 -12.08 -14.78
CA GLN A 272 8.12 -11.42 -14.48
C GLN A 272 8.45 -10.42 -15.60
N PHE A 273 8.55 -9.14 -15.25
CA PHE A 273 9.03 -8.16 -16.19
C PHE A 273 10.50 -8.41 -16.55
N SER A 274 10.86 -8.21 -17.83
CA SER A 274 12.25 -8.28 -18.28
C SER A 274 13.14 -7.32 -17.49
N THR A 275 14.39 -7.74 -17.23
CA THR A 275 15.39 -6.92 -16.56
C THR A 275 15.66 -5.65 -17.35
N VAL A 276 15.73 -4.51 -16.67
CA VAL A 276 16.04 -3.23 -17.32
C VAL A 276 17.52 -3.18 -17.71
N LYS A 277 17.79 -3.23 -19.03
CA LYS A 277 19.11 -3.03 -19.63
C LYS A 277 19.28 -1.58 -20.10
N GLY A 278 20.53 -1.12 -20.18
CA GLY A 278 20.89 0.20 -20.73
C GLY A 278 20.51 1.40 -19.85
N VAL A 279 20.32 1.17 -18.55
CA VAL A 279 20.07 2.25 -17.57
C VAL A 279 21.13 2.18 -16.49
N GLU A 280 21.92 3.25 -16.39
CA GLU A 280 22.91 3.46 -15.35
C GLU A 280 22.36 4.47 -14.34
N LEU A 281 22.66 4.24 -13.06
CA LEU A 281 22.29 5.17 -11.99
C LEU A 281 23.43 6.18 -11.84
N GLU A 282 23.08 7.45 -11.81
CA GLU A 282 24.00 8.59 -11.74
C GLU A 282 23.97 9.19 -10.34
N SER A 283 24.97 10.03 -10.02
CA SER A 283 25.03 10.72 -8.72
C SER A 283 23.82 11.62 -8.46
N THR A 284 23.22 12.19 -9.51
CA THR A 284 22.00 13.01 -9.45
C THR A 284 20.78 12.24 -8.97
N ASP A 285 20.76 10.91 -9.11
CA ASP A 285 19.68 10.07 -8.62
C ASP A 285 19.71 9.93 -7.07
N ASN A 286 20.87 10.12 -6.44
CA ASN A 286 21.05 9.95 -5.01
C ASN A 286 20.26 10.97 -4.18
N ASP A 287 20.12 12.20 -4.67
CA ASP A 287 19.32 13.24 -3.99
C ASP A 287 17.87 12.80 -3.82
N PHE A 288 17.32 12.11 -4.83
CA PHE A 288 15.98 11.54 -4.78
C PHE A 288 15.92 10.37 -3.79
N TYR A 289 16.92 9.48 -3.78
CA TYR A 289 16.95 8.34 -2.86
C TYR A 289 17.03 8.78 -1.39
N GLN A 290 17.85 9.79 -1.08
CA GLN A 290 17.96 10.37 0.26
C GLN A 290 16.64 11.01 0.72
N LYS A 291 15.94 11.71 -0.18
CA LYS A 291 14.59 12.28 0.12
C LYS A 291 13.54 11.18 0.37
N PHE A 292 13.69 10.03 -0.28
CA PHE A 292 12.78 8.91 -0.13
C PHE A 292 13.02 8.14 1.19
N ALA A 293 14.26 7.86 1.54
CA ALA A 293 14.64 6.98 2.65
C ALA A 293 14.64 7.70 4.01
N THR A 294 13.46 8.03 4.53
CA THR A 294 13.30 8.72 5.84
C THR A 294 13.42 7.80 7.06
N GLY A 295 13.53 6.49 6.88
CA GLY A 295 13.61 5.53 7.99
C GLY A 295 12.22 5.22 8.55
N SER A 296 12.11 5.20 9.89
CA SER A 296 10.86 4.85 10.60
C SER A 296 9.86 6.01 10.59
N VAL A 297 8.59 5.70 10.35
CA VAL A 297 7.47 6.64 10.48
C VAL A 297 6.98 6.63 11.94
N PRO A 298 6.88 7.79 12.63
CA PRO A 298 6.70 7.83 14.08
C PRO A 298 5.50 7.07 14.63
N ILE A 299 4.29 7.29 14.09
CA ILE A 299 3.07 6.70 14.65
C ILE A 299 3.04 5.17 14.48
N PRO A 300 3.24 4.60 13.28
CA PRO A 300 3.24 3.15 13.12
C PRO A 300 4.39 2.47 13.86
N TRP A 301 5.56 3.12 13.99
CA TRP A 301 6.67 2.60 14.78
C TRP A 301 6.35 2.53 16.28
N GLN A 302 5.73 3.58 16.84
CA GLN A 302 5.29 3.57 18.24
C GLN A 302 4.23 2.49 18.50
N ASN A 303 3.28 2.34 17.58
CA ASN A 303 2.28 1.26 17.65
C ASN A 303 2.95 -0.12 17.61
N GLU A 304 3.94 -0.33 16.74
CA GLU A 304 4.71 -1.58 16.71
C GLU A 304 5.37 -1.87 18.07
N MET A 305 5.99 -0.86 18.70
CA MET A 305 6.61 -1.03 20.02
C MET A 305 5.60 -1.39 21.11
N ILE A 306 4.38 -0.86 21.04
CA ILE A 306 3.29 -1.16 21.99
C ILE A 306 2.71 -2.56 21.74
N GLU A 307 2.34 -2.86 20.50
CA GLU A 307 1.68 -4.12 20.09
C GLU A 307 2.58 -5.35 20.26
N THR A 308 3.90 -5.17 20.14
CA THR A 308 4.88 -6.23 20.39
C THR A 308 5.31 -6.32 21.86
N GLU A 309 4.66 -5.57 22.75
CA GLU A 309 4.96 -5.45 24.20
C GLU A 309 6.37 -4.90 24.52
N CYS A 310 7.18 -4.53 23.51
CA CYS A 310 8.52 -3.97 23.69
C CYS A 310 8.51 -2.70 24.55
N PHE A 311 7.53 -1.82 24.34
CA PHE A 311 7.38 -0.60 25.15
C PHE A 311 7.17 -0.93 26.62
N LYS A 312 6.31 -1.91 26.93
CA LYS A 312 6.03 -2.33 28.30
C LYS A 312 7.24 -2.99 28.97
N GLU A 313 8.00 -3.78 28.20
CA GLU A 313 9.22 -4.44 28.70
C GLU A 313 10.38 -3.48 28.92
N LEU A 314 10.50 -2.42 28.11
CA LEU A 314 11.65 -1.50 28.14
C LEU A 314 11.39 -0.23 28.96
N ASN A 315 10.15 0.26 29.02
CA ASN A 315 9.78 1.50 29.71
C ASN A 315 9.54 1.26 31.20
N ILE A 316 10.58 0.87 31.92
CA ILE A 316 10.54 0.53 33.35
C ILE A 316 11.12 1.68 34.19
N PHE A 317 10.42 2.02 35.28
CA PHE A 317 10.90 2.94 36.31
C PHE A 317 11.02 2.20 37.64
N ASN A 318 11.98 2.59 38.48
CA ASN A 318 12.15 1.99 39.79
C ASN A 318 11.03 2.47 40.74
N MET A 319 10.37 1.54 41.45
CA MET A 319 9.26 1.86 42.35
C MET A 319 9.68 2.53 43.66
N ASP A 320 10.98 2.52 43.96
CA ASP A 320 11.59 3.13 45.14
C ASP A 320 11.92 4.62 44.94
N GLY A 321 11.53 5.20 43.80
CA GLY A 321 11.80 6.60 43.46
C GLY A 321 13.22 6.87 42.97
N THR A 322 14.05 5.83 42.79
CA THR A 322 15.38 6.00 42.20
C THR A 322 15.29 6.26 40.70
N VAL A 323 16.12 7.16 40.20
CA VAL A 323 16.19 7.49 38.77
C VAL A 323 16.88 6.33 38.04
N PRO A 324 16.28 5.79 36.97
CA PRO A 324 16.93 4.79 36.13
C PRO A 324 18.30 5.30 35.63
N PRO A 325 19.31 4.44 35.52
CA PRO A 325 20.67 4.87 35.17
C PRO A 325 20.80 5.55 33.80
N ASP A 326 19.90 5.28 32.86
CA ASP A 326 19.79 5.94 31.56
C ASP A 326 19.19 7.36 31.64
N LEU A 327 18.51 7.69 32.75
CA LEU A 327 17.97 9.02 33.06
C LEU A 327 18.79 9.77 34.12
N ASP A 328 19.85 9.16 34.66
CA ASP A 328 20.72 9.81 35.64
C ASP A 328 21.63 10.84 34.99
N TRP A 329 21.28 12.12 35.17
CA TRP A 329 22.04 13.27 34.67
C TRP A 329 23.47 13.34 35.20
N LYS A 330 23.81 12.63 36.29
CA LYS A 330 25.16 12.58 36.86
C LYS A 330 26.11 11.66 36.11
N GLY A 331 25.64 10.92 35.11
CA GLY A 331 26.48 10.17 34.18
C GLY A 331 27.11 8.89 34.76
N LEU A 332 26.51 8.29 35.79
CA LEU A 332 26.92 6.97 36.25
C LEU A 332 26.66 5.94 35.13
N PRO A 333 27.62 5.06 34.81
CA PRO A 333 27.46 4.10 33.73
C PRO A 333 26.25 3.19 33.99
N SER A 334 25.35 3.10 33.02
CA SER A 334 24.18 2.25 33.13
C SER A 334 24.60 0.79 33.36
N PRO A 335 24.00 0.07 34.33
CA PRO A 335 24.16 -1.38 34.44
C PRO A 335 23.80 -2.01 33.10
N GLN A 336 24.59 -3.00 32.66
CA GLN A 336 24.28 -3.68 31.40
C GLN A 336 22.84 -4.23 31.46
N PRO A 337 22.00 -3.94 30.44
CA PRO A 337 20.63 -4.41 30.44
C PRO A 337 20.58 -5.93 30.60
N LYS A 338 19.66 -6.42 31.45
CA LYS A 338 19.43 -7.86 31.61
C LYS A 338 19.11 -8.45 30.24
N LYS A 339 19.81 -9.53 29.87
CA LYS A 339 19.71 -10.18 28.55
C LYS A 339 18.28 -10.67 28.29
N GLY A 340 17.47 -9.85 27.64
CA GLY A 340 16.10 -10.15 27.23
C GLY A 340 16.00 -10.85 25.86
N LEU A 341 14.77 -11.16 25.45
CA LEU A 341 14.46 -11.82 24.17
C LEU A 341 14.99 -11.03 22.96
N LEU A 342 14.91 -9.69 23.00
CA LEU A 342 15.43 -8.79 21.96
C LEU A 342 16.95 -8.95 21.76
N GLN A 343 17.74 -9.03 22.82
CA GLN A 343 19.19 -9.28 22.68
C GLN A 343 19.48 -10.68 22.11
N ARG A 344 18.63 -11.70 22.35
CA ARG A 344 18.76 -13.01 21.70
C ARG A 344 18.41 -12.99 20.22
N LEU A 345 17.43 -12.17 19.82
CA LEU A 345 17.00 -12.03 18.43
C LEU A 345 17.99 -11.19 17.60
N PHE A 346 18.63 -10.17 18.19
CA PHE A 346 19.52 -9.24 17.48
C PHE A 346 21.03 -9.51 17.70
N SER A 347 21.43 -10.42 18.61
CA SER A 347 22.85 -10.78 18.85
C SER A 347 23.36 -11.89 17.91
N ARG A 348 23.20 -11.73 16.61
CA ARG A 348 23.96 -12.52 15.62
C ARG A 348 24.52 -11.60 14.53
N GLN A 349 25.69 -11.01 14.83
CA GLN A 349 26.83 -10.81 13.92
C GLN A 349 27.81 -9.78 14.51
N ARG A 350 28.74 -10.25 15.34
CA ARG A 350 30.08 -9.65 15.45
C ARG A 350 31.06 -10.80 15.61
N THR A 351 31.43 -11.44 14.49
CA THR A 351 32.63 -12.26 14.45
C THR A 351 33.81 -11.31 14.49
N VAL A 352 34.58 -11.43 15.57
CA VAL A 352 35.75 -10.63 15.90
C VAL A 352 36.85 -10.88 14.85
N ALA A 353 37.23 -9.84 14.10
CA ALA A 353 38.54 -9.79 13.46
C ALA A 353 39.49 -9.10 14.43
N GLY A 354 40.47 -9.85 14.95
CA GLY A 354 41.44 -9.36 15.92
C GLY A 354 42.66 -10.28 16.03
N THR A 355 43.61 -10.08 15.11
CA THR A 355 45.08 -10.15 15.28
C THR A 355 45.70 -11.25 16.15
N ALA A 356 46.46 -12.15 15.51
CA ALA A 356 47.64 -12.77 16.11
C ALA A 356 48.84 -12.59 15.17
N ALA A 357 49.72 -11.66 15.53
CA ALA A 357 51.04 -11.54 14.96
C ALA A 357 51.97 -12.56 15.63
N THR A 358 52.50 -13.50 14.85
CA THR A 358 53.60 -14.37 15.28
C THR A 358 54.81 -14.11 14.39
N VAL A 359 55.78 -13.44 14.99
CA VAL A 359 57.15 -13.30 14.48
C VAL A 359 57.82 -14.68 14.48
N ARG A 360 58.33 -15.13 13.32
CA ARG A 360 59.39 -16.14 13.24
C ARG A 360 60.47 -15.69 12.25
N LYS A 361 61.71 -15.79 12.73
CA LYS A 361 62.99 -15.37 12.14
C LYS A 361 63.35 -16.20 10.89
N SER A 362 63.92 -15.55 9.87
CA SER A 362 64.68 -16.14 8.74
C SER A 362 66.09 -16.56 9.22
N PRO A 363 66.77 -17.55 8.58
CA PRO A 363 67.61 -17.33 7.37
C PRO A 363 67.82 -18.61 6.50
N PRO A 364 68.76 -18.69 5.52
CA PRO A 364 69.25 -17.78 4.46
C PRO A 364 69.02 -18.37 3.02
N PRO A 365 69.42 -17.70 1.91
CA PRO A 365 69.08 -18.13 0.55
C PRO A 365 70.15 -19.05 -0.08
N ALA A 366 69.74 -19.89 -1.04
CA ALA A 366 70.66 -20.61 -1.92
C ALA A 366 70.13 -20.71 -3.36
N SER A 367 70.87 -20.04 -4.25
CA SER A 367 71.22 -20.35 -5.65
C SER A 367 70.15 -20.90 -6.62
N SER A 368 69.94 -20.12 -7.68
CA SER A 368 69.44 -20.52 -9.01
C SER A 368 70.25 -21.67 -9.62
N PRO A 369 69.66 -22.39 -10.60
CA PRO A 369 70.22 -22.28 -11.94
C PRO A 369 69.18 -22.08 -13.06
N GLU A 370 69.75 -21.69 -14.19
CA GLU A 370 69.21 -21.22 -15.46
C GLU A 370 68.29 -22.20 -16.21
N GLY A 371 67.50 -21.63 -17.13
CA GLY A 371 67.42 -22.18 -18.49
C GLY A 371 66.03 -22.58 -19.00
N LEU A 372 65.41 -21.69 -19.78
CA LEU A 372 64.98 -21.89 -21.19
C LEU A 372 63.72 -21.09 -21.54
N THR A 373 63.80 -20.47 -22.72
CA THR A 373 62.92 -19.50 -23.36
C THR A 373 61.85 -20.19 -24.24
N PRO A 374 61.13 -19.53 -25.17
CA PRO A 374 59.76 -19.05 -24.99
C PRO A 374 58.77 -19.58 -26.07
N THR A 375 57.57 -18.96 -26.12
CA THR A 375 56.66 -18.76 -27.29
C THR A 375 55.30 -19.51 -27.28
N PRO A 376 54.31 -19.18 -28.15
CA PRO A 376 53.28 -18.15 -27.87
C PRO A 376 51.85 -18.49 -28.40
N GLY A 377 50.84 -17.69 -28.03
CA GLY A 377 49.56 -17.52 -28.78
C GLY A 377 48.66 -18.77 -28.86
N TRP A 378 47.34 -18.68 -28.95
CA TRP A 378 46.55 -18.03 -29.99
C TRP A 378 45.09 -17.95 -29.53
N ARG A 379 44.48 -16.80 -29.82
CA ARG A 379 43.04 -16.51 -30.04
C ARG A 379 42.02 -16.73 -28.92
#